data_AF-A0A348G2F1-F1
#
_entry.id   AF-A0A348G2F1-F1
#
_cell.length_a   1.000
_cell.length_b   1.000
_cell.length_c   1.000
_cell.angle_alpha   90.00
_cell.angle_beta   90.00
_cell.angle_gamma   90.00
#
_symmetry.space_group_name_H-M   'P 1'
#
loop_
_entity.id
_entity.type
_entity.pdbx_description
1 polymer ?
#
loop_
_entity_poly.entity_id
_entity_poly.type
_entity_poly.pdbx_seq_one_letter_code
_entity_poly.pdbx_strand_id
1 'polypeptide(L)'
;MAGARTSQTHPLEIAEVRASPAHGRIGITFCPGKHDSAASTGAWARDLAADLDVIAAWGARLVVTLVEPNELDLLRVPHLGAEIRRRGLDWRHLPIADYSIPSDAFERDWTTHGRDIRALLRGGADVLVHCRGGLGRAGMMAARLLVELGVAPEDAVREVRRARKGAIETPSQLALVRRTTAVIDADVIDTDVIDTAAMEKVGRRMGSNPGGVYQDGRGRRFYVKSLESPAHARNEILAAKLYQLAGAPTLTYVRATDPNEVATQFVDLDKRYVSQLDDSERRQAQRWLGVHAWTANWDAVGFNGDNQGVAGGVVLTLDVGGALEFRAQGDPKGRAFGTSVRELDTLRTDADNPHAIRLFGDMSPAGIEDAIAVVVRIPDEAIRRVVTENGGSSALADKMIARKADMAKQVG
;
A
#
# COMPACT_ATOMS: atom_id res chain seq x y z
N MET A 1 -36.91 9.99 -34.44
CA MET A 1 -35.88 9.10 -33.88
C MET A 1 -34.90 9.96 -33.12
N ALA A 2 -34.65 9.69 -31.84
CA ALA A 2 -33.60 10.41 -31.11
C ALA A 2 -32.25 10.10 -31.77
N GLY A 3 -31.45 11.13 -32.07
CA GLY A 3 -30.13 10.98 -32.68
C GLY A 3 -29.16 10.20 -31.78
N ALA A 4 -28.12 9.63 -32.37
CA ALA A 4 -27.08 8.95 -31.60
C ALA A 4 -26.37 9.94 -30.64
N ARG A 5 -26.03 9.45 -29.45
CA ARG A 5 -25.29 10.21 -28.44
C ARG A 5 -23.82 10.35 -28.82
N THR A 6 -23.32 11.56 -28.78
CA THR A 6 -21.96 11.94 -29.20
C THR A 6 -21.16 12.51 -28.04
N SER A 7 -19.85 12.69 -28.21
CA SER A 7 -18.99 13.32 -27.20
C SER A 7 -19.38 14.78 -26.89
N GLN A 8 -20.09 15.47 -27.78
CA GLN A 8 -20.57 16.84 -27.57
C GLN A 8 -21.92 16.87 -26.85
N THR A 9 -22.86 16.02 -27.27
CA THR A 9 -24.22 15.99 -26.69
C THR A 9 -24.25 15.31 -25.33
N HIS A 10 -23.34 14.38 -25.10
CA HIS A 10 -23.21 13.61 -23.88
C HIS A 10 -21.72 13.48 -23.56
N PRO A 11 -21.10 14.49 -22.94
CA PRO A 11 -19.68 14.48 -22.59
C PRO A 11 -19.26 13.22 -21.83
N LEU A 12 -17.99 12.83 -21.98
CA LEU A 12 -17.48 11.65 -21.28
C LEU A 12 -17.44 11.92 -19.78
N GLU A 13 -18.20 11.16 -19.01
CA GLU A 13 -18.18 11.21 -17.55
C GLU A 13 -17.19 10.18 -17.01
N ILE A 14 -16.35 10.62 -16.07
CA ILE A 14 -15.41 9.76 -15.34
C ILE A 14 -15.88 9.75 -13.87
N ALA A 15 -16.42 8.62 -13.43
CA ALA A 15 -16.76 8.43 -12.03
C ALA A 15 -15.48 8.16 -11.23
N GLU A 16 -15.34 8.73 -10.04
CA GLU A 16 -14.10 8.66 -9.28
C GLU A 16 -14.29 7.94 -7.95
N VAL A 17 -13.35 7.07 -7.62
CA VAL A 17 -13.16 6.50 -6.29
C VAL A 17 -11.69 6.59 -5.90
N ARG A 18 -11.38 6.52 -4.60
CA ARG A 18 -10.00 6.54 -4.10
C ARG A 18 -9.92 5.81 -2.77
N ALA A 19 -8.83 5.11 -2.52
CA ALA A 19 -8.65 4.35 -1.29
C ALA A 19 -8.44 5.25 -0.06
N SER A 20 -7.73 6.37 -0.23
CA SER A 20 -7.60 7.43 0.76
C SER A 20 -7.23 8.76 0.09
N PRO A 21 -7.24 9.90 0.80
CA PRO A 21 -6.79 11.19 0.26
C PRO A 21 -5.34 11.22 -0.23
N ALA A 22 -4.47 10.33 0.28
CA ALA A 22 -3.08 10.23 -0.12
C ALA A 22 -2.87 9.41 -1.41
N HIS A 23 -3.88 8.66 -1.85
CA HIS A 23 -3.83 7.86 -3.07
C HIS A 23 -4.33 8.65 -4.27
N GLY A 24 -3.81 8.30 -5.44
CA GLY A 24 -4.38 8.69 -6.73
C GLY A 24 -5.81 8.18 -6.90
N ARG A 25 -6.55 8.82 -7.79
CA ARG A 25 -7.95 8.50 -8.09
C ARG A 25 -8.02 7.33 -9.08
N ILE A 26 -9.01 6.48 -8.88
CA ILE A 26 -9.42 5.45 -9.83
C ILE A 26 -10.64 5.98 -10.58
N GLY A 27 -10.45 6.29 -11.85
CA GLY A 27 -11.51 6.74 -12.74
C GLY A 27 -12.21 5.55 -13.41
N ILE A 28 -13.55 5.61 -13.50
CA ILE A 28 -14.38 4.56 -14.10
C ILE A 28 -15.21 5.21 -15.21
N THR A 29 -15.07 4.71 -16.42
CA THR A 29 -15.88 5.18 -17.56
C THR A 29 -16.17 4.07 -18.56
N PHE A 30 -17.04 4.34 -19.54
CA PHE A 30 -17.29 3.44 -20.67
C PHE A 30 -16.20 3.60 -21.74
N CYS A 31 -16.20 2.73 -22.76
CA CYS A 31 -15.17 2.75 -23.79
C CYS A 31 -15.12 4.10 -24.54
N PRO A 32 -14.01 4.85 -24.49
CA PRO A 32 -13.88 6.13 -25.17
C PRO A 32 -13.94 5.94 -26.69
N GLY A 33 -14.58 6.87 -27.40
CA GLY A 33 -14.76 6.82 -28.84
C GLY A 33 -15.75 5.75 -29.33
N LYS A 34 -16.46 5.06 -28.42
CA LYS A 34 -17.30 3.94 -28.82
C LYS A 34 -18.44 4.35 -29.76
N HIS A 35 -18.62 3.54 -30.81
CA HIS A 35 -19.84 3.48 -31.60
C HIS A 35 -20.62 2.23 -31.21
N ASP A 36 -21.80 2.39 -30.64
CA ASP A 36 -22.60 1.26 -30.15
C ASP A 36 -24.09 1.53 -30.39
N SER A 37 -24.63 1.02 -31.49
CA SER A 37 -26.04 1.18 -31.85
C SER A 37 -26.98 0.31 -31.02
N ALA A 38 -26.44 -0.73 -30.37
CA ALA A 38 -27.22 -1.71 -29.60
C ALA A 38 -27.15 -1.47 -28.09
N ALA A 39 -26.51 -0.39 -27.64
CA ALA A 39 -26.42 -0.09 -26.21
C ALA A 39 -27.81 0.15 -25.60
N SER A 40 -28.05 -0.42 -24.42
CA SER A 40 -29.30 -0.29 -23.66
C SER A 40 -29.66 1.15 -23.30
N THR A 41 -28.67 2.04 -23.28
CA THR A 41 -28.84 3.45 -23.00
C THR A 41 -29.25 4.26 -24.25
N GLY A 42 -29.24 3.66 -25.44
CA GLY A 42 -29.45 4.32 -26.73
C GLY A 42 -28.16 4.33 -27.57
N ALA A 43 -28.30 4.58 -28.87
CA ALA A 43 -27.18 4.51 -29.81
C ALA A 43 -26.08 5.54 -29.48
N TRP A 44 -24.81 5.11 -29.58
CA TRP A 44 -23.64 5.97 -29.40
C TRP A 44 -22.84 6.11 -30.69
N ALA A 45 -22.32 7.31 -30.94
CA ALA A 45 -21.39 7.64 -32.02
C ALA A 45 -20.40 8.69 -31.49
N ARG A 46 -19.43 8.23 -30.71
CA ARG A 46 -18.51 9.11 -29.97
C ARG A 46 -17.24 9.37 -30.76
N ASP A 47 -16.63 10.52 -30.51
CA ASP A 47 -15.34 10.85 -31.10
C ASP A 47 -14.21 10.39 -30.16
N LEU A 48 -13.33 9.53 -30.68
CA LEU A 48 -12.25 8.94 -29.91
C LEU A 48 -11.24 10.00 -29.43
N ALA A 49 -10.91 10.96 -30.29
CA ALA A 49 -9.93 11.98 -29.94
C ALA A 49 -10.45 12.88 -28.81
N ALA A 50 -11.68 13.37 -28.95
CA ALA A 50 -12.33 14.21 -27.95
C ALA A 50 -12.46 13.50 -26.59
N ASP A 51 -12.85 12.22 -26.59
CA ASP A 51 -12.95 11.45 -25.35
C ASP A 51 -11.59 11.23 -24.67
N LEU A 52 -10.55 10.96 -25.46
CA LEU A 52 -9.19 10.80 -24.91
C LEU A 52 -8.59 12.13 -24.42
N ASP A 53 -8.97 13.25 -25.02
CA ASP A 53 -8.59 14.57 -24.54
C ASP A 53 -9.24 14.88 -23.18
N VAL A 54 -10.49 14.45 -22.95
CA VAL A 54 -11.13 14.50 -21.63
C VAL A 54 -10.38 13.64 -20.62
N ILE A 55 -9.95 12.43 -21.00
CA ILE A 55 -9.19 11.53 -20.12
C ILE A 55 -7.81 12.12 -19.76
N ALA A 56 -7.13 12.72 -20.73
CA ALA A 56 -5.85 13.39 -20.50
C ALA A 56 -6.04 14.61 -19.58
N ALA A 57 -7.05 15.45 -19.84
CA ALA A 57 -7.37 16.62 -19.02
C ALA A 57 -7.81 16.24 -17.59
N TRP A 58 -8.41 15.06 -17.42
CA TRP A 58 -8.74 14.52 -16.10
C TRP A 58 -7.49 14.22 -15.26
N GLY A 59 -6.33 14.01 -15.89
CA GLY A 59 -5.06 13.76 -15.22
C GLY A 59 -4.64 12.29 -15.18
N ALA A 60 -5.26 11.43 -16.00
CA ALA A 60 -4.89 10.02 -16.04
C ALA A 60 -3.39 9.86 -16.34
N ARG A 61 -2.67 9.12 -15.50
CA ARG A 61 -1.30 8.67 -15.78
C ARG A 61 -1.30 7.40 -16.63
N LEU A 62 -2.27 6.51 -16.35
CA LEU A 62 -2.43 5.20 -16.95
C LEU A 62 -3.90 4.94 -17.31
N VAL A 63 -4.12 4.35 -18.49
CA VAL A 63 -5.43 3.82 -18.93
C VAL A 63 -5.39 2.30 -19.02
N VAL A 64 -6.31 1.64 -18.31
CA VAL A 64 -6.52 0.20 -18.32
C VAL A 64 -7.75 -0.13 -19.17
N THR A 65 -7.53 -0.83 -20.27
CA THR A 65 -8.59 -1.29 -21.18
C THR A 65 -8.94 -2.74 -20.87
N LEU A 66 -10.17 -2.99 -20.43
CA LEU A 66 -10.68 -4.33 -20.11
C LEU A 66 -11.47 -4.99 -21.26
N VAL A 67 -11.64 -4.26 -22.35
CA VAL A 67 -12.44 -4.66 -23.53
C VAL A 67 -11.64 -5.66 -24.36
N GLU A 68 -12.26 -6.75 -24.82
CA GLU A 68 -11.60 -7.73 -25.68
C GLU A 68 -11.28 -7.14 -27.07
N PRO A 69 -10.26 -7.65 -27.80
CA PRO A 69 -9.89 -7.10 -29.11
C PRO A 69 -11.04 -7.03 -30.12
N ASN A 70 -11.85 -8.09 -30.21
CA ASN A 70 -13.04 -8.14 -31.07
C ASN A 70 -14.11 -7.09 -30.65
N GLU A 71 -14.26 -6.81 -29.36
CA GLU A 71 -15.14 -5.75 -28.89
C GLU A 71 -14.63 -4.37 -29.30
N LEU A 72 -13.30 -4.13 -29.32
CA LEU A 72 -12.75 -2.86 -29.82
C LEU A 72 -13.09 -2.64 -31.30
N ASP A 73 -13.04 -3.68 -32.13
CA ASP A 73 -13.46 -3.63 -33.53
C ASP A 73 -14.96 -3.31 -33.65
N LEU A 74 -15.79 -4.02 -32.89
CA LEU A 74 -17.24 -3.81 -32.87
C LEU A 74 -17.62 -2.39 -32.42
N LEU A 75 -16.87 -1.82 -31.48
CA LEU A 75 -17.05 -0.46 -31.00
C LEU A 75 -16.38 0.60 -31.90
N ARG A 76 -15.75 0.18 -33.01
CA ARG A 76 -15.04 1.02 -33.99
C ARG A 76 -13.85 1.80 -33.41
N VAL A 77 -13.15 1.21 -32.45
CA VAL A 77 -11.95 1.79 -31.83
C VAL A 77 -10.75 0.83 -31.77
N PRO A 78 -10.40 0.14 -32.88
CA PRO A 78 -9.30 -0.84 -32.89
C PRO A 78 -7.93 -0.24 -32.53
N HIS A 79 -7.75 1.06 -32.78
CA HIS A 79 -6.49 1.77 -32.55
C HIS A 79 -6.44 2.50 -31.20
N LEU A 80 -7.40 2.25 -30.29
CA LEU A 80 -7.51 2.93 -29.00
C LEU A 80 -6.18 3.02 -28.24
N GLY A 81 -5.46 1.91 -28.11
CA GLY A 81 -4.18 1.87 -27.40
C GLY A 81 -3.07 2.70 -28.02
N ALA A 82 -3.08 2.89 -29.34
CA ALA A 82 -2.11 3.76 -30.02
C ALA A 82 -2.46 5.24 -29.80
N GLU A 83 -3.75 5.57 -29.83
CA GLU A 83 -4.26 6.92 -29.57
C GLU A 83 -4.03 7.40 -28.13
N ILE A 84 -4.15 6.50 -27.15
CA ILE A 84 -3.83 6.75 -25.74
C ILE A 84 -2.35 7.11 -25.61
N ARG A 85 -1.45 6.29 -26.16
CA ARG A 85 0.00 6.53 -26.10
C ARG A 85 0.43 7.80 -26.80
N ARG A 86 -0.22 8.18 -27.91
CA ARG A 86 0.09 9.43 -28.62
C ARG A 86 -0.13 10.67 -27.76
N ARG A 87 -1.00 10.58 -26.74
CA ARG A 87 -1.26 11.62 -25.74
C ARG A 87 -0.31 11.57 -24.54
N GLY A 88 0.73 10.72 -24.58
CA GLY A 88 1.69 10.57 -23.48
C GLY A 88 1.17 9.79 -22.28
N LEU A 89 0.03 9.10 -22.43
CA LEU A 89 -0.57 8.28 -21.37
C LEU A 89 -0.04 6.85 -21.46
N ASP A 90 0.19 6.20 -20.31
CA ASP A 90 0.48 4.77 -20.31
C ASP A 90 -0.79 3.98 -20.67
N TRP A 91 -0.62 2.84 -21.33
CA TRP A 91 -1.71 1.96 -21.69
C TRP A 91 -1.42 0.51 -21.31
N ARG A 92 -2.38 -0.12 -20.64
CA ARG A 92 -2.38 -1.56 -20.34
C ARG A 92 -3.67 -2.17 -20.88
N HIS A 93 -3.54 -3.16 -21.76
CA HIS A 93 -4.67 -3.92 -22.30
C HIS A 93 -4.79 -5.23 -21.54
N LEU A 94 -5.82 -5.34 -20.69
CA LEU A 94 -6.04 -6.48 -19.80
C LEU A 94 -7.47 -7.01 -20.02
N PRO A 95 -7.71 -7.76 -21.11
CA PRO A 95 -9.06 -8.12 -21.53
C PRO A 95 -9.75 -9.03 -20.52
N ILE A 96 -11.03 -8.74 -20.25
CA ILE A 96 -11.95 -9.59 -19.48
C ILE A 96 -13.20 -9.80 -20.32
N ALA A 97 -13.57 -11.07 -20.52
CA ALA A 97 -14.77 -11.45 -21.26
C ALA A 97 -16.03 -10.75 -20.70
N ASP A 98 -16.96 -10.39 -21.58
CA ASP A 98 -18.14 -9.62 -21.16
C ASP A 98 -18.95 -10.35 -20.07
N TYR A 99 -19.51 -9.57 -19.13
CA TYR A 99 -20.19 -10.05 -17.92
C TYR A 99 -19.40 -11.02 -17.00
N SER A 100 -18.13 -11.29 -17.31
CA SER A 100 -17.32 -12.29 -16.63
C SER A 100 -16.40 -11.68 -15.57
N ILE A 101 -15.61 -12.55 -14.93
CA ILE A 101 -14.51 -12.22 -14.03
C ILE A 101 -13.17 -12.47 -14.74
N PRO A 102 -12.03 -11.99 -14.22
CA PRO A 102 -10.70 -12.35 -14.71
C PRO A 102 -10.50 -13.86 -14.83
N SER A 103 -9.81 -14.29 -15.88
CA SER A 103 -9.37 -15.67 -16.07
C SER A 103 -8.04 -15.94 -15.36
N ASP A 104 -7.63 -17.20 -15.25
CA ASP A 104 -6.32 -17.56 -14.69
C ASP A 104 -5.15 -16.92 -15.43
N ALA A 105 -5.30 -16.71 -16.75
CA ALA A 105 -4.30 -15.99 -17.54
C ALA A 105 -4.22 -14.52 -17.12
N PHE A 106 -5.36 -13.86 -16.95
CA PHE A 106 -5.40 -12.51 -16.41
C PHE A 106 -4.76 -12.45 -15.02
N GLU A 107 -5.06 -13.39 -14.12
CA GLU A 107 -4.53 -13.36 -12.75
C GLU A 107 -3.00 -13.51 -12.70
N ARG A 108 -2.40 -14.28 -13.62
CA ARG A 108 -0.94 -14.32 -13.78
C ARG A 108 -0.39 -12.95 -14.19
N ASP A 109 -0.99 -12.31 -15.19
CA ASP A 109 -0.57 -10.99 -15.65
C ASP A 109 -0.81 -9.90 -14.58
N TRP A 110 -1.87 -10.06 -13.79
CA TRP A 110 -2.25 -9.16 -12.70
C TRP A 110 -1.23 -9.16 -11.55
N THR A 111 -0.48 -10.24 -11.38
CA THR A 111 0.62 -10.28 -10.39
C THR A 111 1.64 -9.16 -10.66
N THR A 112 1.93 -8.90 -11.93
CA THR A 112 2.85 -7.82 -12.34
C THR A 112 2.10 -6.51 -12.56
N HIS A 113 1.06 -6.51 -13.40
CA HIS A 113 0.34 -5.27 -13.74
C HIS A 113 -0.44 -4.68 -12.57
N GLY A 114 -1.06 -5.52 -11.75
CA GLY A 114 -1.74 -5.08 -10.53
C GLY A 114 -0.77 -4.42 -9.56
N ARG A 115 0.45 -4.97 -9.40
CA ARG A 115 1.50 -4.36 -8.58
C ARG A 115 1.88 -2.97 -9.09
N ASP A 116 2.14 -2.83 -10.39
CA ASP A 116 2.47 -1.53 -11.01
C ASP A 116 1.34 -0.51 -10.81
N ILE A 117 0.09 -0.93 -11.05
CA ILE A 117 -1.11 -0.07 -10.91
C ILE A 117 -1.26 0.39 -9.45
N ARG A 118 -1.12 -0.52 -8.48
CA ARG A 118 -1.18 -0.17 -7.06
C ARG A 118 -0.05 0.78 -6.66
N ALA A 119 1.17 0.57 -7.18
CA ALA A 119 2.29 1.48 -6.93
C ALA A 119 2.03 2.89 -7.47
N LEU A 120 1.47 3.03 -8.68
CA LEU A 120 1.05 4.32 -9.24
C LEU A 120 0.02 5.01 -8.34
N LEU A 121 -1.02 4.28 -7.92
CA LEU A 121 -2.07 4.82 -7.05
C LEU A 121 -1.53 5.22 -5.68
N ARG A 122 -0.64 4.41 -5.07
CA ARG A 122 0.05 4.79 -3.81
C ARG A 122 0.95 6.02 -3.98
N GLY A 123 1.55 6.18 -5.16
CA GLY A 123 2.35 7.36 -5.54
C GLY A 123 1.53 8.59 -5.90
N GLY A 124 0.21 8.58 -5.72
CA GLY A 124 -0.68 9.71 -6.00
C GLY A 124 -1.10 9.87 -7.46
N ALA A 125 -0.69 8.96 -8.35
CA ALA A 125 -1.00 9.04 -9.78
C ALA A 125 -2.40 8.48 -10.08
N ASP A 126 -3.14 9.15 -10.96
CA ASP A 126 -4.50 8.75 -11.32
C ASP A 126 -4.51 7.62 -12.37
N VAL A 127 -5.40 6.65 -12.20
CA VAL A 127 -5.56 5.50 -13.10
C VAL A 127 -7.00 5.42 -13.61
N LEU A 128 -7.19 5.41 -14.92
CA LEU A 128 -8.49 5.22 -15.54
C LEU A 128 -8.70 3.74 -15.89
N VAL A 129 -9.85 3.17 -15.51
CA VAL A 129 -10.27 1.82 -15.90
C VAL A 129 -11.57 1.92 -16.71
N HIS A 130 -11.61 1.25 -17.86
CA HIS A 130 -12.82 1.18 -18.68
C HIS A 130 -13.11 -0.22 -19.21
N CYS A 131 -14.38 -0.47 -19.49
CA CYS A 131 -14.87 -1.61 -20.27
C CYS A 131 -15.82 -1.10 -21.36
N ARG A 132 -16.72 -1.94 -21.89
CA ARG A 132 -17.70 -1.49 -22.88
C ARG A 132 -18.67 -0.44 -22.32
N GLY A 133 -19.34 -0.75 -21.21
CA GLY A 133 -20.36 0.11 -20.58
C GLY A 133 -19.89 0.92 -19.36
N GLY A 134 -18.70 0.63 -18.83
CA GLY A 134 -18.18 1.29 -17.62
C GLY A 134 -18.98 0.98 -16.36
N LEU A 135 -19.52 -0.25 -16.25
CA LEU A 135 -20.35 -0.70 -15.14
C LEU A 135 -19.79 -1.99 -14.49
N GLY A 136 -19.94 -3.15 -15.13
CA GLY A 136 -19.58 -4.45 -14.56
C GLY A 136 -18.09 -4.66 -14.40
N ARG A 137 -17.39 -4.95 -15.51
CA ARG A 137 -15.95 -5.25 -15.53
C ARG A 137 -15.11 -4.09 -14.94
N ALA A 138 -15.36 -2.87 -15.38
CA ALA A 138 -14.65 -1.69 -14.88
C ALA A 138 -14.91 -1.41 -13.40
N GLY A 139 -16.18 -1.50 -12.97
CA GLY A 139 -16.53 -1.34 -11.55
C GLY A 139 -15.95 -2.43 -10.67
N MET A 140 -15.95 -3.68 -11.12
CA MET A 140 -15.32 -4.81 -10.41
C MET A 140 -13.82 -4.57 -10.22
N MET A 141 -13.11 -4.18 -11.29
CA MET A 141 -11.65 -3.97 -11.19
C MET A 141 -11.31 -2.72 -10.36
N ALA A 142 -12.12 -1.66 -10.43
CA ALA A 142 -11.95 -0.50 -9.56
C ALA A 142 -12.17 -0.88 -8.08
N ALA A 143 -13.22 -1.64 -7.78
CA ALA A 143 -13.48 -2.13 -6.42
C ALA A 143 -12.37 -3.07 -5.94
N ARG A 144 -11.90 -3.99 -6.80
CA ARG A 144 -10.74 -4.86 -6.51
C ARG A 144 -9.52 -4.02 -6.13
N LEU A 145 -9.18 -3.00 -6.91
CA LEU A 145 -8.05 -2.11 -6.61
C LEU A 145 -8.21 -1.38 -5.28
N LEU A 146 -9.41 -0.87 -4.95
CA LEU A 146 -9.66 -0.29 -3.62
C LEU A 146 -9.40 -1.31 -2.51
N VAL A 147 -9.86 -2.55 -2.68
CA VAL A 147 -9.64 -3.61 -1.69
C VAL A 147 -8.18 -3.96 -1.55
N GLU A 148 -7.48 -4.14 -2.66
CA GLU A 148 -6.05 -4.42 -2.67
C GLU A 148 -5.23 -3.27 -2.04
N LEU A 149 -5.73 -2.03 -2.08
CA LEU A 149 -5.16 -0.85 -1.42
C LEU A 149 -5.58 -0.68 0.05
N GLY A 150 -6.38 -1.59 0.60
CA GLY A 150 -6.72 -1.65 2.04
C GLY A 150 -8.14 -1.23 2.40
N VAL A 151 -9.00 -0.91 1.44
CA VAL A 151 -10.44 -0.66 1.70
C VAL A 151 -11.15 -1.98 1.97
N ALA A 152 -12.06 -2.04 2.94
CA ALA A 152 -12.83 -3.26 3.18
C ALA A 152 -13.68 -3.62 1.95
N PRO A 153 -13.85 -4.91 1.60
CA PRO A 153 -14.58 -5.30 0.39
C PRO A 153 -15.99 -4.71 0.24
N GLU A 154 -16.79 -4.73 1.31
CA GLU A 154 -18.15 -4.16 1.26
C GLU A 154 -18.14 -2.63 1.12
N ASP A 155 -17.12 -1.96 1.67
CA ASP A 155 -16.95 -0.52 1.55
C ASP A 155 -16.55 -0.15 0.12
N ALA A 156 -15.61 -0.89 -0.48
CA ALA A 156 -15.21 -0.71 -1.88
C ALA A 156 -16.39 -0.91 -2.84
N VAL A 157 -17.22 -1.94 -2.64
CA VAL A 157 -18.45 -2.17 -3.41
C VAL A 157 -19.41 -0.99 -3.28
N ARG A 158 -19.62 -0.50 -2.05
CA ARG A 158 -20.52 0.63 -1.77
C ARG A 158 -20.03 1.92 -2.42
N GLU A 159 -18.74 2.22 -2.31
CA GLU A 159 -18.13 3.42 -2.90
C GLU A 159 -18.23 3.41 -4.42
N VAL A 160 -17.87 2.30 -5.05
CA VAL A 160 -17.95 2.17 -6.51
C VAL A 160 -19.39 2.28 -7.01
N ARG A 161 -20.36 1.67 -6.32
CA ARG A 161 -21.78 1.80 -6.69
C ARG A 161 -22.34 3.20 -6.42
N ARG A 162 -21.83 3.92 -5.42
CA ARG A 162 -22.19 5.31 -5.16
C ARG A 162 -21.66 6.22 -6.28
N ALA A 163 -20.41 6.04 -6.68
CA ALA A 163 -19.79 6.80 -7.77
C ALA A 163 -20.38 6.45 -9.13
N ARG A 164 -20.71 5.17 -9.35
CA ARG A 164 -21.23 4.65 -10.62
C ARG A 164 -22.40 3.71 -10.38
N LYS A 165 -23.62 4.25 -10.43
CA LYS A 165 -24.86 3.48 -10.20
C LYS A 165 -24.94 2.29 -11.17
N GLY A 166 -25.13 1.09 -10.63
CA GLY A 166 -25.20 -0.15 -11.40
C GLY A 166 -23.85 -0.85 -11.63
N ALA A 167 -22.74 -0.33 -11.08
CA ALA A 167 -21.46 -0.99 -11.14
C ALA A 167 -21.45 -2.34 -10.39
N ILE A 168 -20.60 -3.26 -10.88
CA ILE A 168 -20.53 -4.66 -10.42
C ILE A 168 -21.86 -5.38 -10.72
N GLU A 169 -22.00 -5.80 -11.97
CA GLU A 169 -23.27 -6.20 -12.59
C GLU A 169 -23.68 -7.63 -12.25
N THR A 170 -22.71 -8.53 -12.06
CA THR A 170 -23.00 -9.96 -11.85
C THR A 170 -22.66 -10.44 -10.43
N PRO A 171 -23.34 -11.49 -9.94
CA PRO A 171 -23.00 -12.12 -8.66
C PRO A 171 -21.55 -12.63 -8.59
N SER A 172 -21.00 -13.11 -9.70
CA SER A 172 -19.62 -13.60 -9.77
C SER A 172 -18.59 -12.47 -9.63
N GLN A 173 -18.86 -11.29 -10.23
CA GLN A 173 -18.04 -10.10 -10.05
C GLN A 173 -18.08 -9.62 -8.60
N LEU A 174 -19.27 -9.59 -7.98
CA LEU A 174 -19.40 -9.23 -6.56
C LEU A 174 -18.66 -10.22 -5.65
N ALA A 175 -18.79 -11.52 -5.91
CA ALA A 175 -18.07 -12.55 -5.16
C ALA A 175 -16.55 -12.43 -5.30
N LEU A 176 -16.05 -11.98 -6.46
CA LEU A 176 -14.63 -11.69 -6.65
C LEU A 176 -14.16 -10.55 -5.75
N VAL A 177 -14.88 -9.43 -5.74
CA VAL A 177 -14.51 -8.30 -4.88
C VAL A 177 -14.53 -8.71 -3.41
N ARG A 178 -15.56 -9.46 -2.99
CA ARG A 178 -15.70 -9.95 -1.60
C ARG A 178 -14.58 -10.85 -1.12
N ARG A 179 -14.02 -11.70 -2.00
CA ARG A 179 -12.89 -12.58 -1.66
C ARG A 179 -11.53 -11.91 -1.87
N THR A 180 -11.49 -10.72 -2.46
CA THR A 180 -10.24 -9.97 -2.62
C THR A 180 -9.75 -9.55 -1.25
N THR A 181 -8.46 -9.64 -1.02
CA THR A 181 -7.82 -9.21 0.22
C THR A 181 -6.91 -8.02 -0.05
N ALA A 182 -6.63 -7.24 0.99
CA ALA A 182 -5.62 -6.19 0.91
C ALA A 182 -4.29 -6.80 0.46
N VAL A 183 -3.68 -6.19 -0.55
CA VAL A 183 -2.35 -6.56 -1.00
C VAL A 183 -1.39 -5.61 -0.36
N ILE A 184 -0.77 -6.11 0.71
CA ILE A 184 0.47 -5.56 1.21
C ILE A 184 1.49 -5.95 0.16
N ASP A 185 1.73 -5.09 -0.82
CA ASP A 185 2.87 -5.24 -1.69
C ASP A 185 4.09 -5.07 -0.79
N ALA A 186 4.60 -6.17 -0.25
CA ALA A 186 5.89 -6.24 0.44
C ALA A 186 7.02 -5.68 -0.45
N ASP A 187 6.74 -5.49 -1.74
CA ASP A 187 7.66 -5.07 -2.79
C ASP A 187 7.49 -3.63 -3.29
N VAL A 188 6.85 -2.73 -2.54
CA VAL A 188 7.06 -1.26 -2.75
C VAL A 188 8.49 -0.85 -2.37
N ILE A 189 9.33 -1.81 -1.97
CA ILE A 189 10.75 -1.64 -1.70
C ILE A 189 11.49 -2.81 -2.36
N ASP A 190 11.87 -2.69 -3.65
CA ASP A 190 13.11 -3.34 -4.15
C ASP A 190 13.60 -2.95 -5.57
N THR A 191 13.20 -1.80 -6.14
CA THR A 191 13.72 -1.40 -7.48
C THR A 191 14.43 -0.05 -7.51
N ASP A 192 14.17 0.84 -6.56
CA ASP A 192 14.97 2.05 -6.38
C ASP A 192 16.07 1.75 -5.35
N VAL A 193 17.19 1.18 -5.79
CA VAL A 193 18.42 1.29 -5.01
C VAL A 193 18.90 2.73 -5.19
N ILE A 194 18.95 3.51 -4.10
CA ILE A 194 19.44 4.88 -4.16
C ILE A 194 20.96 4.90 -4.02
N ASP A 195 21.61 5.73 -4.83
CA ASP A 195 23.02 6.04 -4.67
C ASP A 195 23.15 7.38 -3.94
N THR A 196 23.28 7.32 -2.61
CA THR A 196 23.38 8.51 -1.75
C THR A 196 24.56 9.40 -2.16
N ALA A 197 25.64 8.83 -2.69
CA ALA A 197 26.81 9.57 -3.17
C ALA A 197 26.51 10.45 -4.40
N ALA A 198 25.50 10.08 -5.18
CA ALA A 198 25.03 10.84 -6.35
C ALA A 198 23.93 11.87 -6.00
N MET A 199 23.57 12.01 -4.73
CA MET A 199 22.47 12.86 -4.26
C MET A 199 22.97 14.10 -3.53
N GLU A 200 22.18 15.17 -3.57
CA GLU A 200 22.47 16.40 -2.84
C GLU A 200 22.01 16.27 -1.37
N LYS A 201 22.90 16.56 -0.41
CA LYS A 201 22.51 16.62 1.00
C LYS A 201 21.82 17.96 1.30
N VAL A 202 20.50 17.93 1.42
CA VAL A 202 19.65 19.13 1.60
C VAL A 202 19.18 19.36 3.04
N GLY A 203 19.39 18.40 3.94
CA GLY A 203 18.94 18.52 5.33
C GLY A 203 19.85 17.86 6.37
N ARG A 204 19.66 18.27 7.61
CA ARG A 204 20.48 17.88 8.77
C ARG A 204 20.14 16.48 9.29
N ARG A 205 21.03 15.93 10.11
CA ARG A 205 20.84 14.68 10.87
C ARG A 205 19.61 14.78 11.78
N MET A 206 18.82 13.70 11.83
CA MET A 206 17.64 13.54 12.68
C MET A 206 17.79 12.23 13.48
N GLY A 207 18.34 12.31 14.70
CA GLY A 207 18.61 11.13 15.56
C GLY A 207 20.08 10.99 15.95
N SER A 208 20.43 9.82 16.50
CA SER A 208 21.76 9.49 17.02
C SER A 208 22.75 9.08 15.91
N ASN A 209 22.29 8.29 14.95
CA ASN A 209 23.11 7.78 13.85
C ASN A 209 23.53 8.90 12.89
N PRO A 210 24.77 8.88 12.35
CA PRO A 210 25.17 9.77 11.26
C PRO A 210 24.17 9.71 10.10
N GLY A 211 23.85 10.85 9.50
CA GLY A 211 22.85 10.88 8.44
C GLY A 211 22.43 12.28 8.01
N GLY A 212 21.34 12.35 7.27
CA GLY A 212 20.69 13.58 6.84
C GLY A 212 19.63 13.36 5.79
N VAL A 213 19.06 14.47 5.30
CA VAL A 213 18.09 14.43 4.20
C VAL A 213 18.84 14.64 2.90
N TYR A 214 18.63 13.74 1.94
CA TYR A 214 19.22 13.77 0.62
C TYR A 214 18.13 13.93 -0.44
N GLN A 215 18.44 14.63 -1.53
CA GLN A 215 17.54 14.85 -2.65
C GLN A 215 18.15 14.32 -3.94
N ASP A 216 17.38 13.55 -4.70
CA ASP A 216 17.81 13.06 -6.02
C ASP A 216 17.60 14.12 -7.12
N GLY A 217 18.13 13.85 -8.31
CA GLY A 217 17.97 14.73 -9.49
C GLY A 217 16.53 14.87 -9.99
N ARG A 218 15.56 14.16 -9.39
CA ARG A 218 14.11 14.27 -9.68
C ARG A 218 13.37 15.03 -8.57
N GLY A 219 14.07 15.53 -7.55
CA GLY A 219 13.49 16.27 -6.43
C GLY A 219 12.87 15.39 -5.34
N ARG A 220 13.03 14.05 -5.39
CA ARG A 220 12.58 13.17 -4.31
C ARG A 220 13.53 13.28 -3.13
N ARG A 221 12.99 13.40 -1.93
CA ARG A 221 13.75 13.52 -0.68
C ARG A 221 13.74 12.19 0.07
N PHE A 222 14.88 11.86 0.68
CA PHE A 222 15.08 10.65 1.48
C PHE A 222 15.81 11.02 2.76
N TYR A 223 15.42 10.43 3.88
CA TYR A 223 16.25 10.44 5.07
C TYR A 223 17.18 9.24 5.03
N VAL A 224 18.49 9.47 5.04
CA VAL A 224 19.51 8.41 5.00
C VAL A 224 20.27 8.42 6.31
N LYS A 225 20.40 7.23 6.91
CA LYS A 225 21.25 6.99 8.08
C LYS A 225 22.32 5.96 7.76
N SER A 226 23.54 6.27 8.18
CA SER A 226 24.67 5.35 8.15
C SER A 226 24.72 4.60 9.48
N LEU A 227 24.77 3.28 9.40
CA LEU A 227 24.79 2.38 10.54
C LEU A 227 26.19 1.79 10.71
N GLU A 228 26.45 1.18 11.87
CA GLU A 228 27.78 0.66 12.22
C GLU A 228 28.24 -0.48 11.31
N SER A 229 27.31 -1.26 10.76
CA SER A 229 27.65 -2.37 9.88
C SER A 229 26.51 -2.75 8.94
N PRO A 230 26.79 -3.57 7.90
CA PRO A 230 25.74 -4.05 7.01
C PRO A 230 24.72 -4.94 7.70
N ALA A 231 25.09 -5.56 8.84
CA ALA A 231 24.17 -6.36 9.62
C ALA A 231 23.07 -5.49 10.27
N HIS A 232 23.42 -4.30 10.75
CA HIS A 232 22.45 -3.35 11.30
C HIS A 232 21.47 -2.88 10.22
N ALA A 233 21.98 -2.52 9.03
CA ALA A 233 21.14 -2.10 7.91
C ALA A 233 20.16 -3.18 7.47
N ARG A 234 20.65 -4.42 7.31
CA ARG A 234 19.79 -5.56 7.00
C ARG A 234 18.76 -5.84 8.09
N ASN A 235 19.15 -5.80 9.36
CA ASN A 235 18.25 -6.04 10.48
C ASN A 235 17.10 -5.03 10.49
N GLU A 236 17.41 -3.76 10.25
CA GLU A 236 16.40 -2.71 10.25
C GLU A 236 15.44 -2.83 9.05
N ILE A 237 15.96 -3.06 7.84
CA ILE A 237 15.12 -3.30 6.65
C ILE A 237 14.23 -4.52 6.89
N LEU A 238 14.79 -5.62 7.41
CA LEU A 238 14.05 -6.82 7.73
C LEU A 238 12.95 -6.55 8.78
N ALA A 239 13.25 -5.77 9.82
CA ALA A 239 12.26 -5.36 10.80
C ALA A 239 11.11 -4.59 10.13
N ALA A 240 11.41 -3.60 9.29
CA ALA A 240 10.39 -2.85 8.56
C ALA A 240 9.51 -3.76 7.68
N LYS A 241 10.10 -4.75 7.01
CA LYS A 241 9.37 -5.73 6.19
C LYS A 241 8.45 -6.62 7.03
N LEU A 242 8.84 -6.99 8.25
CA LEU A 242 7.97 -7.74 9.17
C LEU A 242 6.82 -6.87 9.71
N TYR A 243 7.05 -5.58 9.96
CA TYR A 243 5.97 -4.64 10.28
C TYR A 243 4.98 -4.53 9.11
N GLN A 244 5.50 -4.35 7.90
CA GLN A 244 4.68 -4.26 6.69
C GLN A 244 3.89 -5.55 6.47
N LEU A 245 4.50 -6.73 6.66
CA LEU A 245 3.82 -8.02 6.59
C LEU A 245 2.63 -8.10 7.56
N ALA A 246 2.75 -7.51 8.75
CA ALA A 246 1.67 -7.41 9.73
C ALA A 246 0.61 -6.33 9.39
N GLY A 247 0.85 -5.52 8.36
CA GLY A 247 0.04 -4.37 7.98
C GLY A 247 0.31 -3.11 8.82
N ALA A 248 1.35 -3.12 9.67
CA ALA A 248 1.70 -1.98 10.52
C ALA A 248 2.32 -0.84 9.68
N PRO A 249 1.78 0.39 9.74
CA PRO A 249 2.32 1.52 9.02
C PRO A 249 3.73 1.89 9.51
N THR A 250 4.66 1.98 8.57
CA THR A 250 6.05 2.41 8.78
C THR A 250 6.40 3.46 7.74
N LEU A 251 7.55 4.12 7.90
CA LEU A 251 8.14 4.85 6.78
C LEU A 251 8.42 3.90 5.60
N THR A 252 8.47 4.44 4.39
CA THR A 252 8.84 3.67 3.20
C THR A 252 10.36 3.51 3.15
N TYR A 253 10.86 2.34 3.54
CA TYR A 253 12.29 2.01 3.46
C TYR A 253 12.74 1.84 2.02
N VAL A 254 13.98 2.19 1.71
CA VAL A 254 14.58 2.12 0.39
C VAL A 254 16.02 1.62 0.57
N ARG A 255 16.49 0.76 -0.34
CA ARG A 255 17.87 0.24 -0.26
C ARG A 255 18.84 1.30 -0.73
N ALA A 256 19.95 1.48 -0.01
CA ALA A 256 21.07 2.27 -0.48
C ALA A 256 22.11 1.37 -1.17
N THR A 257 22.91 1.94 -2.06
CA THR A 257 24.09 1.27 -2.65
C THR A 257 25.15 0.95 -1.60
N ASP A 258 25.33 1.84 -0.62
CA ASP A 258 26.18 1.59 0.54
C ASP A 258 25.50 0.56 1.46
N PRO A 259 26.12 -0.61 1.70
CA PRO A 259 25.51 -1.66 2.52
C PRO A 259 25.35 -1.29 3.99
N ASN A 260 25.99 -0.22 4.48
CA ASN A 260 25.83 0.30 5.84
C ASN A 260 24.71 1.33 5.97
N GLU A 261 24.11 1.75 4.85
CA GLU A 261 23.08 2.78 4.86
C GLU A 261 21.67 2.19 4.82
N VAL A 262 20.77 2.86 5.53
CA VAL A 262 19.33 2.66 5.42
C VAL A 262 18.71 3.98 5.04
N ALA A 263 17.86 3.96 4.02
CA ALA A 263 17.14 5.13 3.57
C ALA A 263 15.64 4.93 3.79
N THR A 264 14.95 6.01 4.13
CA THR A 264 13.49 6.09 4.08
C THR A 264 13.07 7.25 3.21
N GLN A 265 11.99 7.09 2.44
CA GLN A 265 11.41 8.22 1.74
C GLN A 265 11.03 9.29 2.77
N PHE A 266 11.41 10.54 2.50
CA PHE A 266 11.18 11.63 3.43
C PHE A 266 9.69 11.97 3.46
N VAL A 267 9.12 11.97 4.67
CA VAL A 267 7.72 12.31 4.93
C VAL A 267 7.67 13.51 5.86
N ASP A 268 6.91 14.53 5.47
CA ASP A 268 6.58 15.64 6.35
C ASP A 268 5.51 15.18 7.34
N LEU A 269 5.86 15.16 8.63
CA LEU A 269 5.00 14.69 9.71
C LEU A 269 4.11 15.82 10.26
N ASP A 270 2.83 15.53 10.44
CA ASP A 270 1.84 16.37 11.13
C ASP A 270 2.15 16.43 12.64
N LYS A 271 2.48 15.27 13.22
CA LYS A 271 2.86 15.10 14.63
C LYS A 271 4.11 14.24 14.70
N ARG A 272 5.04 14.59 15.60
CA ARG A 272 6.37 13.97 15.72
C ARG A 272 6.56 13.21 17.03
N TYR A 273 5.65 13.37 17.98
CA TYR A 273 5.79 12.81 19.32
C TYR A 273 4.47 12.18 19.78
N VAL A 274 4.55 11.07 20.54
CA VAL A 274 3.37 10.45 21.18
C VAL A 274 2.57 11.43 22.04
N SER A 275 3.24 12.41 22.67
CA SER A 275 2.59 13.41 23.50
C SER A 275 1.63 14.34 22.74
N GLN A 276 1.72 14.34 21.40
CA GLN A 276 0.87 15.14 20.51
C GLN A 276 -0.32 14.35 19.95
N LEU A 277 -0.36 13.03 20.17
CA LEU A 277 -1.44 12.19 19.65
C LEU A 277 -2.75 12.49 20.37
N ASP A 278 -3.84 12.53 19.60
CA ASP A 278 -5.19 12.50 20.16
C ASP A 278 -5.60 11.06 20.51
N ASP A 279 -6.77 10.90 21.12
CA ASP A 279 -7.26 9.58 21.56
C ASP A 279 -7.48 8.59 20.40
N SER A 280 -7.82 9.07 19.21
CA SER A 280 -8.04 8.21 18.04
C SER A 280 -6.71 7.70 17.50
N GLU A 281 -5.74 8.61 17.35
CA GLU A 281 -4.38 8.28 16.92
C GLU A 281 -3.69 7.39 17.96
N ARG A 282 -3.88 7.66 19.26
CA ARG A 282 -3.35 6.81 20.33
C ARG A 282 -3.88 5.38 20.21
N ARG A 283 -5.18 5.20 19.97
CA ARG A 283 -5.78 3.87 19.72
C ARG A 283 -5.24 3.22 18.44
N GLN A 284 -4.98 4.00 17.40
CA GLN A 284 -4.35 3.49 16.17
C GLN A 284 -2.94 2.96 16.45
N ALA A 285 -2.13 3.68 17.24
CA ALA A 285 -0.81 3.24 17.67
C ALA A 285 -0.87 1.97 18.54
N GLN A 286 -1.80 1.94 19.51
CA GLN A 286 -2.01 0.81 20.43
C GLN A 286 -2.31 -0.50 19.71
N ARG A 287 -3.01 -0.45 18.56
CA ARG A 287 -3.29 -1.63 17.73
C ARG A 287 -2.02 -2.39 17.31
N TRP A 288 -0.88 -1.71 17.24
CA TRP A 288 0.39 -2.29 16.80
C TRP A 288 1.28 -2.78 17.94
N LEU A 289 0.81 -2.75 19.20
CA LEU A 289 1.54 -3.31 20.35
C LEU A 289 2.02 -4.74 20.08
N GLY A 290 1.16 -5.59 19.54
CA GLY A 290 1.52 -6.97 19.22
C GLY A 290 2.67 -7.07 18.22
N VAL A 291 2.75 -6.18 17.24
CA VAL A 291 3.84 -6.15 16.24
C VAL A 291 5.15 -5.68 16.87
N HIS A 292 5.10 -4.64 17.71
CA HIS A 292 6.26 -4.19 18.49
C HIS A 292 6.80 -5.30 19.39
N ALA A 293 5.90 -5.98 20.10
CA ALA A 293 6.26 -7.07 20.99
C ALA A 293 6.81 -8.27 20.21
N TRP A 294 6.12 -8.72 19.16
CA TRP A 294 6.57 -9.81 18.30
C TRP A 294 7.97 -9.61 17.73
N THR A 295 8.28 -8.37 17.32
CA THR A 295 9.60 -8.01 16.77
C THR A 295 10.63 -7.65 17.84
N ALA A 296 10.29 -7.76 19.13
CA ALA A 296 11.13 -7.36 20.25
C ALA A 296 11.65 -5.91 20.13
N ASN A 297 10.82 -4.99 19.63
CA ASN A 297 11.19 -3.58 19.51
C ASN A 297 11.02 -2.87 20.85
N TRP A 298 12.08 -2.86 21.65
CA TRP A 298 12.08 -2.23 22.98
C TRP A 298 12.04 -0.70 22.91
N ASP A 299 12.41 -0.13 21.76
CA ASP A 299 12.42 1.31 21.50
C ASP A 299 11.24 1.74 20.61
N ALA A 300 10.14 0.97 20.63
CA ALA A 300 8.97 1.21 19.80
C ALA A 300 8.43 2.65 19.89
N VAL A 301 8.56 3.28 21.05
CA VAL A 301 8.05 4.64 21.31
C VAL A 301 9.16 5.70 21.24
N GLY A 302 10.43 5.30 21.30
CA GLY A 302 11.56 6.22 21.31
C GLY A 302 11.80 6.85 22.68
N PHE A 303 13.04 7.31 22.92
CA PHE A 303 13.44 7.90 24.20
C PHE A 303 12.61 9.13 24.58
N ASN A 304 12.24 9.97 23.61
CA ASN A 304 11.41 11.16 23.84
C ASN A 304 9.96 10.98 23.37
N GLY A 305 9.56 9.76 23.01
CA GLY A 305 8.30 9.52 22.34
C GLY A 305 8.31 9.83 20.85
N ASP A 306 9.48 9.86 20.22
CA ASP A 306 9.75 10.35 18.86
C ASP A 306 9.79 9.26 17.78
N ASN A 307 9.60 7.98 18.13
CA ASN A 307 9.53 6.90 17.16
C ASN A 307 8.10 6.62 16.66
N GLN A 308 7.13 7.45 17.05
CA GLN A 308 5.74 7.41 16.62
C GLN A 308 5.33 8.80 16.13
N GLY A 309 4.86 8.90 14.90
CA GLY A 309 4.43 10.16 14.30
C GLY A 309 3.21 10.02 13.41
N VAL A 310 2.59 11.13 13.03
CA VAL A 310 1.40 11.15 12.18
C VAL A 310 1.75 11.78 10.85
N ALA A 311 1.30 11.16 9.76
CA ALA A 311 1.29 11.76 8.44
C ALA A 311 -0.03 11.43 7.73
N GLY A 312 -0.76 12.46 7.28
CA GLY A 312 -2.03 12.29 6.58
C GLY A 312 -3.09 11.58 7.43
N GLY A 313 -3.06 11.78 8.76
CA GLY A 313 -3.97 11.14 9.71
C GLY A 313 -3.68 9.66 10.00
N VAL A 314 -2.51 9.14 9.59
CA VAL A 314 -2.06 7.79 9.91
C VAL A 314 -0.86 7.85 10.84
N VAL A 315 -0.92 7.12 11.97
CA VAL A 315 0.21 6.92 12.86
C VAL A 315 1.18 5.92 12.25
N LEU A 316 2.44 6.34 12.10
CA LEU A 316 3.56 5.61 11.55
C LEU A 316 4.55 5.28 12.66
N THR A 317 5.11 4.06 12.62
CA THR A 317 6.35 3.76 13.33
C THR A 317 7.53 4.31 12.52
N LEU A 318 8.24 5.28 13.08
CA LEU A 318 9.26 6.07 12.38
C LEU A 318 10.63 5.40 12.40
N ASP A 319 10.98 4.69 13.48
CA ASP A 319 12.22 3.95 13.60
C ASP A 319 11.96 2.52 14.11
N VAL A 320 12.53 1.54 13.41
CA VAL A 320 12.47 0.11 13.77
C VAL A 320 13.86 -0.50 13.95
N GLY A 321 14.92 0.31 13.99
CA GLY A 321 16.29 -0.16 14.19
C GLY A 321 16.51 -0.86 15.54
N GLY A 322 15.70 -0.54 16.55
CA GLY A 322 15.67 -1.21 17.85
C GLY A 322 14.93 -2.56 17.87
N ALA A 323 14.43 -3.05 16.74
CA ALA A 323 13.75 -4.33 16.61
C ALA A 323 14.74 -5.48 16.30
N LEU A 324 14.28 -6.71 16.50
CA LEU A 324 15.01 -7.96 16.21
C LEU A 324 16.33 -8.05 16.99
N GLU A 325 17.47 -8.21 16.33
CA GLU A 325 18.73 -8.63 16.96
C GLU A 325 19.45 -7.52 17.73
N PHE A 326 19.18 -6.25 17.40
CA PHE A 326 19.89 -5.08 17.95
C PHE A 326 19.00 -4.19 18.82
N ARG A 327 19.64 -3.44 19.72
CA ARG A 327 19.04 -2.36 20.51
C ARG A 327 19.13 -1.04 19.74
N ALA A 328 18.42 -0.01 20.20
CA ALA A 328 18.42 1.31 19.55
C ALA A 328 19.82 1.94 19.37
N GLN A 329 20.78 1.58 20.24
CA GLN A 329 22.17 2.06 20.15
C GLN A 329 23.10 1.12 19.36
N GLY A 330 22.57 0.04 18.75
CA GLY A 330 23.34 -0.92 17.96
C GLY A 330 23.79 -2.17 18.72
N ASP A 331 23.86 -2.13 20.06
CA ASP A 331 24.27 -3.32 20.83
C ASP A 331 23.37 -4.54 20.58
N PRO A 332 23.94 -5.75 20.41
CA PRO A 332 23.14 -6.95 20.21
C PRO A 332 22.34 -7.30 21.48
N LYS A 333 21.08 -7.70 21.31
CA LYS A 333 20.23 -8.21 22.40
C LYS A 333 20.67 -9.58 22.90
N GLY A 334 21.34 -10.35 22.05
CA GLY A 334 21.83 -11.69 22.36
C GLY A 334 20.72 -12.60 22.91
N ARG A 335 20.96 -13.22 24.07
CA ARG A 335 20.01 -14.15 24.70
C ARG A 335 18.70 -13.50 25.16
N ALA A 336 18.67 -12.18 25.33
CA ALA A 336 17.45 -11.48 25.71
C ALA A 336 16.41 -11.48 24.58
N PHE A 337 16.84 -11.61 23.31
CA PHE A 337 15.94 -11.83 22.17
C PHE A 337 15.62 -13.33 22.01
N GLY A 338 14.76 -13.81 22.90
CA GLY A 338 14.27 -15.20 22.96
C GLY A 338 12.97 -15.43 22.20
N THR A 339 12.36 -16.60 22.41
CA THR A 339 11.05 -16.96 21.83
C THR A 339 9.86 -16.51 22.66
N SER A 340 10.06 -16.21 23.95
CA SER A 340 9.01 -15.65 24.81
C SER A 340 8.83 -14.16 24.53
N VAL A 341 7.58 -13.72 24.40
CA VAL A 341 7.20 -12.35 24.06
C VAL A 341 6.77 -11.61 25.33
N ARG A 342 7.75 -11.26 26.16
CA ARG A 342 7.54 -10.48 27.40
C ARG A 342 7.29 -9.00 27.14
N GLU A 343 7.57 -8.54 25.92
CA GLU A 343 7.41 -7.16 25.49
C GLU A 343 5.94 -6.69 25.53
N LEU A 344 4.97 -7.61 25.50
CA LEU A 344 3.56 -7.30 25.73
C LEU A 344 3.34 -6.65 27.11
N ASP A 345 4.10 -7.07 28.12
CA ASP A 345 4.05 -6.52 29.47
C ASP A 345 5.06 -5.39 29.68
N THR A 346 6.31 -5.57 29.24
CA THR A 346 7.36 -4.59 29.55
C THR A 346 7.11 -3.25 28.87
N LEU A 347 6.59 -3.22 27.63
CA LEU A 347 6.21 -1.96 26.97
C LEU A 347 5.06 -1.22 27.69
N ARG A 348 4.33 -1.90 28.58
CA ARG A 348 3.18 -1.32 29.31
C ARG A 348 3.49 -0.96 30.75
N THR A 349 4.56 -1.53 31.32
CA THR A 349 4.80 -1.52 32.78
C THR A 349 6.22 -1.13 33.18
N ASP A 350 7.19 -1.13 32.26
CA ASP A 350 8.58 -0.80 32.57
C ASP A 350 8.74 0.69 32.88
N ALA A 351 9.06 1.01 34.14
CA ALA A 351 9.23 2.38 34.62
C ALA A 351 10.37 3.13 33.93
N ASP A 352 11.34 2.40 33.36
CA ASP A 352 12.43 2.99 32.57
C ASP A 352 11.98 3.40 31.16
N ASN A 353 10.74 3.06 30.76
CA ASN A 353 10.12 3.48 29.51
C ASN A 353 8.77 4.19 29.72
N PRO A 354 8.76 5.39 30.34
CA PRO A 354 7.54 6.11 30.69
C PRO A 354 6.69 6.51 29.48
N HIS A 355 7.30 6.70 28.31
CA HIS A 355 6.58 7.02 27.08
C HIS A 355 5.83 5.79 26.53
N ALA A 356 6.41 4.59 26.61
CA ALA A 356 5.70 3.37 26.26
C ALA A 356 4.56 3.08 27.24
N ILE A 357 4.76 3.28 28.55
CA ILE A 357 3.67 3.20 29.54
C ILE A 357 2.54 4.18 29.17
N ARG A 358 2.87 5.43 28.83
CA ARG A 358 1.85 6.42 28.44
C ARG A 358 1.08 6.00 27.19
N LEU A 359 1.72 5.29 26.26
CA LEU A 359 1.08 4.85 25.02
C LEU A 359 0.26 3.57 25.20
N PHE A 360 0.79 2.57 25.91
CA PHE A 360 0.23 1.21 25.94
C PHE A 360 -0.27 0.76 27.32
N GLY A 361 0.11 1.45 28.38
CA GLY A 361 -0.14 1.05 29.78
C GLY A 361 -1.62 0.95 30.13
N ASP A 362 -2.47 1.75 29.50
CA ASP A 362 -3.91 1.76 29.74
C ASP A 362 -4.73 0.92 28.76
N MET A 363 -4.07 0.11 27.92
CA MET A 363 -4.78 -0.82 27.03
C MET A 363 -5.59 -1.83 27.85
N SER A 364 -6.85 -1.99 27.46
CA SER A 364 -7.73 -3.02 28.01
C SER A 364 -7.26 -4.42 27.59
N PRO A 365 -7.63 -5.48 28.34
CA PRO A 365 -7.34 -6.86 27.93
C PRO A 365 -7.76 -7.13 26.47
N ALA A 366 -9.01 -6.83 26.10
CA ALA A 366 -9.50 -6.99 24.72
C ALA A 366 -8.65 -6.23 23.68
N GLY A 367 -8.18 -5.01 24.00
CA GLY A 367 -7.31 -4.26 23.09
C GLY A 367 -5.93 -4.92 22.90
N ILE A 368 -5.41 -5.59 23.93
CA ILE A 368 -4.18 -6.40 23.84
C ILE A 368 -4.44 -7.65 22.99
N GLU A 369 -5.56 -8.34 23.20
CA GLU A 369 -5.95 -9.52 22.40
C GLU A 369 -6.07 -9.16 20.91
N ASP A 370 -6.70 -8.03 20.59
CA ASP A 370 -6.81 -7.52 19.21
C ASP A 370 -5.44 -7.22 18.60
N ALA A 371 -4.53 -6.62 19.37
CA ALA A 371 -3.17 -6.33 18.93
C ALA A 371 -2.35 -7.61 18.70
N ILE A 372 -2.53 -8.64 19.53
CA ILE A 372 -1.92 -9.96 19.34
C ILE A 372 -2.47 -10.64 18.08
N ALA A 373 -3.79 -10.56 17.86
CA ALA A 373 -4.46 -11.20 16.73
C ALA A 373 -3.93 -10.71 15.37
N VAL A 374 -3.44 -9.47 15.28
CA VAL A 374 -2.75 -8.94 14.08
C VAL A 374 -1.59 -9.85 13.67
N VAL A 375 -0.77 -10.27 14.64
CA VAL A 375 0.42 -11.11 14.38
C VAL A 375 0.04 -12.58 14.20
N VAL A 376 -0.85 -13.09 15.04
CA VAL A 376 -1.23 -14.52 15.03
C VAL A 376 -1.85 -14.96 13.69
N ARG A 377 -2.54 -14.04 13.00
CA ARG A 377 -3.13 -14.29 11.67
C ARG A 377 -2.11 -14.35 10.53
N ILE A 378 -0.86 -13.93 10.74
CA ILE A 378 0.17 -13.96 9.70
C ILE A 378 0.55 -15.42 9.42
N PRO A 379 0.46 -15.89 8.17
CA PRO A 379 0.86 -17.26 7.84
C PRO A 379 2.37 -17.50 8.04
N ASP A 380 2.74 -18.68 8.54
CA ASP A 380 4.15 -19.02 8.84
C ASP A 380 5.02 -18.96 7.59
N GLU A 381 4.51 -19.42 6.46
CA GLU A 381 5.20 -19.38 5.18
C GLU A 381 5.49 -17.96 4.71
N ALA A 382 4.63 -17.00 5.06
CA ALA A 382 4.84 -15.59 4.74
C ALA A 382 5.98 -15.00 5.60
N ILE A 383 6.05 -15.38 6.89
CA ILE A 383 7.16 -15.00 7.78
C ILE A 383 8.48 -15.55 7.25
N ARG A 384 8.53 -16.86 6.90
CA ARG A 384 9.74 -17.49 6.35
C ARG A 384 10.22 -16.80 5.08
N ARG A 385 9.27 -16.53 4.17
CA ARG A 385 9.56 -15.86 2.90
C ARG A 385 10.16 -14.47 3.13
N VAL A 386 9.50 -13.62 3.92
CA VAL A 386 9.98 -12.25 4.21
C VAL A 386 11.36 -12.27 4.87
N VAL A 387 11.60 -13.17 5.84
CA VAL A 387 12.91 -13.27 6.49
C VAL A 387 13.99 -13.69 5.50
N THR A 388 13.72 -14.69 4.67
CA THR A 388 14.70 -15.22 3.70
C THR A 388 15.02 -14.20 2.61
N GLU A 389 14.00 -13.57 2.02
CA GLU A 389 14.15 -12.58 0.94
C GLU A 389 14.90 -11.31 1.38
N ASN A 390 14.91 -11.01 2.67
CA ASN A 390 15.58 -9.83 3.23
C ASN A 390 16.85 -10.19 4.02
N GLY A 391 17.48 -11.33 3.70
CA GLY A 391 18.81 -11.69 4.19
C GLY A 391 18.87 -12.15 5.65
N GLY A 392 17.72 -12.51 6.23
CA GLY A 392 17.63 -13.15 7.54
C GLY A 392 17.89 -14.66 7.46
N SER A 393 18.26 -15.25 8.61
CA SER A 393 18.53 -16.68 8.71
C SER A 393 17.26 -17.51 8.90
N SER A 394 17.31 -18.81 8.58
CA SER A 394 16.24 -19.75 8.91
C SER A 394 15.96 -19.81 10.42
N ALA A 395 17.01 -19.74 11.25
CA ALA A 395 16.89 -19.69 12.70
C ALA A 395 16.15 -18.44 13.18
N LEU A 396 16.33 -17.30 12.53
CA LEU A 396 15.55 -16.10 12.81
C LEU A 396 14.09 -16.30 12.41
N ALA A 397 13.81 -16.89 11.23
CA ALA A 397 12.43 -17.17 10.82
C ALA A 397 11.72 -18.12 11.80
N ASP A 398 12.38 -19.19 12.23
CA ASP A 398 11.88 -20.12 13.25
C ASP A 398 11.62 -19.42 14.57
N LYS A 399 12.53 -18.52 14.98
CA LYS A 399 12.34 -17.70 16.18
C LYS A 399 11.11 -16.80 16.06
N MET A 400 10.91 -16.12 14.93
CA MET A 400 9.75 -15.25 14.72
C MET A 400 8.43 -16.04 14.75
N ILE A 401 8.41 -17.24 14.17
CA ILE A 401 7.25 -18.15 14.24
C ILE A 401 7.00 -18.61 15.69
N ALA A 402 8.06 -18.97 16.41
CA ALA A 402 7.95 -19.36 17.81
C ALA A 402 7.46 -18.20 18.71
N ARG A 403 7.90 -16.97 18.45
CA ARG A 403 7.38 -15.76 19.12
C ARG A 403 5.89 -15.55 18.83
N LYS A 404 5.45 -15.73 17.57
CA LYS A 404 4.01 -15.70 17.22
C LYS A 404 3.23 -16.76 17.99
N ALA A 405 3.75 -17.98 18.08
CA ALA A 405 3.12 -19.07 18.80
C ALA A 405 3.06 -18.84 20.32
N ASP A 406 4.07 -18.17 20.89
CA ASP A 406 4.05 -17.74 22.29
C ASP A 406 2.93 -16.74 22.55
N MET A 407 2.79 -15.71 21.69
CA MET A 407 1.69 -14.74 21.80
C MET A 407 0.33 -15.42 21.69
N ALA A 408 0.15 -16.39 20.78
CA ALA A 408 -1.09 -17.14 20.64
C ALA A 408 -1.52 -17.89 21.91
N LYS A 409 -0.57 -18.29 22.78
CA LYS A 409 -0.86 -18.94 24.07
C LYS A 409 -1.26 -17.96 25.16
N GLN A 410 -0.98 -16.67 25.00
CA GLN A 410 -1.33 -15.65 26.01
C GLN A 410 -2.77 -15.15 25.85
N VAL A 411 -3.44 -15.49 24.74
CA VAL A 411 -4.82 -15.11 24.39
C VAL A 411 -5.82 -16.27 24.45
N GLY A 412 -5.35 -17.51 24.59
CA GLY A 412 -6.17 -18.71 24.72
C GLY A 412 -6.00 -19.33 26.09
#